data_AF-A0A0B1S8Z1-F1
#
_entry.id   AF-A0A0B1S8Z1-F1
#
_cell.length_a   1.000
_cell.length_b   1.000
_cell.length_c   1.000
_cell.angle_alpha   90.00
_cell.angle_beta   90.00
_cell.angle_gamma   90.00
#
_symmetry.space_group_name_H-M   'P 1'
#
loop_
_entity.id
_entity.type
_entity.pdbx_description
1 polymer ?
#
loop_
_entity_poly.entity_id
_entity_poly.type
_entity_poly.pdbx_seq_one_letter_code
_entity_poly.pdbx_strand_id
1 'polypeptide(L)'
;MGEVLVLASMAKSASESRSHYTGQCECQAIQLNKKCLDIARTLGCKHVMLKCHSRLAELYSQLNDEDSEEVARRAASQLTQEMELFCNFCGQRYGLKDESLQALRCSHVFHER
;
A
#
# COMPACT_ATOMS: atom_id res chain seq x y z
N MET A 1 -5.29 -13.85 -9.95
CA MET A 1 -4.87 -12.47 -10.30
C MET A 1 -6.06 -11.50 -10.31
N GLY A 2 -7.16 -11.78 -11.03
CA GLY A 2 -8.31 -10.87 -11.11
C GLY A 2 -8.99 -10.53 -9.77
N GLU A 3 -9.21 -11.52 -8.90
CA GLU A 3 -9.89 -11.31 -7.60
C GLU A 3 -9.14 -10.35 -6.68
N VAL A 4 -7.80 -10.42 -6.64
CA VAL A 4 -6.97 -9.52 -5.84
C VAL A 4 -7.02 -8.09 -6.36
N LEU A 5 -7.10 -7.90 -7.68
CA LEU A 5 -7.24 -6.56 -8.26
C LEU A 5 -8.59 -5.94 -7.90
N VAL A 6 -9.66 -6.73 -7.94
CA VAL A 6 -11.00 -6.26 -7.55
C VAL A 6 -11.02 -5.89 -6.07
N LEU A 7 -10.52 -6.75 -5.18
CA LEU A 7 -10.45 -6.46 -3.75
C LEU A 7 -9.54 -5.28 -3.43
N ALA A 8 -8.41 -5.15 -4.12
CA ALA A 8 -7.52 -3.99 -3.98
C ALA A 8 -8.22 -2.70 -4.43
N SER A 9 -9.08 -2.76 -5.45
CA SER A 9 -9.85 -1.61 -5.93
C SER A 9 -10.94 -1.24 -4.93
N MET A 10 -11.70 -2.23 -4.42
CA MET A 10 -12.71 -2.01 -3.38
C MET A 10 -12.10 -1.44 -2.10
N ALA A 11 -10.96 -1.98 -1.66
CA ALA A 11 -10.23 -1.49 -0.49
C ALA A 11 -9.74 -0.05 -0.69
N LYS A 12 -9.31 0.31 -1.91
CA LYS A 12 -8.94 1.69 -2.26
C LYS A 12 -10.13 2.62 -2.13
N SER A 13 -11.24 2.28 -2.80
CA SER A 13 -12.46 3.09 -2.80
C SER A 13 -13.03 3.26 -1.40
N ALA A 14 -13.01 2.21 -0.58
CA ALA A 14 -13.45 2.27 0.80
C ALA A 14 -12.58 3.21 1.65
N SER A 15 -11.25 3.20 1.45
CA SER A 15 -10.33 4.13 2.13
C SER A 15 -10.54 5.59 1.70
N GLU A 16 -10.86 5.84 0.42
CA GLU A 16 -11.06 7.18 -0.14
C GLU A 16 -12.46 7.75 0.17
N SER A 17 -13.46 6.89 0.31
CA SER A 17 -14.80 7.30 0.74
C SER A 17 -14.73 7.77 2.20
N ARG A 18 -14.87 9.09 2.42
CA ARG A 18 -14.90 9.75 3.74
C ARG A 18 -16.19 9.42 4.51
N SER A 19 -16.48 8.14 4.68
CA SER A 19 -17.52 7.67 5.59
C SER A 19 -17.06 8.00 7.00
N HIS A 20 -17.85 8.79 7.75
CA HIS A 20 -17.54 9.15 9.13
C HIS A 20 -17.25 7.89 9.96
N TYR A 21 -15.99 7.66 10.32
CA TYR A 21 -15.56 6.52 11.13
C TYR A 21 -15.89 6.81 12.59
N THR A 22 -17.15 6.57 12.98
CA THR A 22 -17.64 6.78 14.34
C THR A 22 -17.18 5.62 15.24
N GLY A 23 -15.90 5.61 15.62
CA GLY A 23 -15.31 5.13 16.88
C GLY A 23 -15.72 3.79 17.53
N GLN A 24 -16.54 2.93 16.92
CA GLN A 24 -17.11 1.74 17.59
C GLN A 24 -17.04 0.44 16.77
N CYS A 25 -16.54 0.47 15.53
CA CYS A 25 -16.36 -0.72 14.71
C CYS A 25 -15.08 -0.60 13.88
N GLU A 26 -14.37 -1.71 13.68
CA GLU A 26 -13.29 -1.77 12.69
C GLU A 26 -13.87 -1.37 11.34
N CYS A 27 -13.38 -0.27 10.77
CA CYS A 27 -14.03 0.27 9.60
C CYS A 27 -13.97 -0.74 8.44
N GLN A 28 -15.02 -0.77 7.62
CA GLN A 28 -15.10 -1.67 6.46
C GLN A 28 -13.86 -1.56 5.56
N ALA A 29 -13.24 -0.37 5.49
CA ALA A 29 -12.00 -0.14 4.78
C ALA A 29 -10.80 -0.92 5.37
N ILE A 30 -10.65 -0.98 6.69
CA ILE A 30 -9.60 -1.78 7.35
C ILE A 30 -9.84 -3.27 7.07
N GLN A 31 -11.07 -3.74 7.26
CA GLN A 31 -11.42 -5.15 7.02
C GLN A 31 -11.13 -5.59 5.58
N LEU A 32 -11.50 -4.75 4.60
CA LEU A 32 -11.22 -5.01 3.18
C LEU A 32 -9.71 -5.02 2.89
N ASN A 33 -8.94 -4.09 3.48
CA ASN A 33 -7.48 -4.08 3.30
C ASN A 33 -6.81 -5.30 3.95
N LYS A 34 -7.25 -5.75 5.14
CA LYS A 34 -6.75 -6.98 5.78
C LYS A 34 -7.06 -8.22 4.94
N LYS A 35 -8.31 -8.36 4.47
CA LYS A 35 -8.70 -9.48 3.59
C LYS A 35 -7.91 -9.47 2.28
N CYS A 36 -7.72 -8.30 1.67
CA CYS A 36 -6.90 -8.16 0.48
C CYS A 36 -5.44 -8.53 0.75
N LEU A 37 -4.90 -8.12 1.91
CA LEU A 37 -3.54 -8.45 2.33
C LEU A 37 -3.34 -9.96 2.50
N ASP A 38 -4.29 -10.69 3.11
CA ASP A 38 -4.20 -12.14 3.29
C ASP A 38 -4.18 -12.89 1.95
N ILE A 39 -5.02 -12.47 1.02
CA ILE A 39 -5.05 -13.06 -0.32
C ILE A 39 -3.78 -12.69 -1.09
N ALA A 40 -3.34 -11.43 -1.01
CA ALA A 40 -2.09 -10.99 -1.65
C ALA A 40 -0.87 -11.74 -1.10
N ARG A 41 -0.83 -12.01 0.22
CA ARG A 41 0.21 -12.83 0.85
C ARG A 41 0.18 -14.27 0.34
N THR A 42 -1.01 -14.86 0.24
CA THR A 42 -1.20 -16.23 -0.30
C THR A 42 -0.73 -16.34 -1.74
N LEU A 43 -0.94 -15.29 -2.56
CA LEU A 43 -0.49 -15.24 -3.95
C LEU A 43 0.94 -14.72 -4.15
N GLY A 44 1.64 -14.31 -3.09
CA GLY A 44 2.98 -13.71 -3.20
C GLY A 44 3.01 -12.34 -3.89
N CYS A 45 1.88 -11.63 -3.95
CA CYS A 45 1.74 -10.33 -4.62
C CYS A 45 2.26 -9.17 -3.75
N LYS A 46 3.59 -9.05 -3.61
CA LYS A 46 4.26 -8.06 -2.74
C LYS A 46 3.83 -6.61 -2.99
N HIS A 47 3.62 -6.23 -4.23
CA HIS A 47 3.18 -4.86 -4.58
C HIS A 47 1.75 -4.55 -4.08
N VAL A 48 0.86 -5.54 -4.09
CA VAL A 48 -0.49 -5.37 -3.52
C VAL A 48 -0.41 -5.30 -2.00
N MET A 49 0.43 -6.13 -1.38
CA MET A 49 0.69 -6.08 0.06
C MET A 49 1.19 -4.70 0.49
N LEU A 50 2.12 -4.12 -0.27
CA LEU A 50 2.63 -2.76 -0.04
C LEU A 50 1.50 -1.74 -0.04
N LYS A 51 0.64 -1.75 -1.06
CA LYS A 51 -0.51 -0.84 -1.16
C LYS A 51 -1.49 -1.02 -0.01
N CYS A 52 -1.77 -2.25 0.41
CA CYS A 52 -2.63 -2.52 1.57
C CYS A 52 -2.02 -1.97 2.87
N HIS A 53 -0.72 -2.22 3.12
CA HIS A 53 -0.05 -1.69 4.30
C HIS A 53 0.02 -0.16 4.33
N SER A 54 0.27 0.49 3.19
CA SER A 54 0.23 1.96 3.09
C SER A 54 -1.15 2.53 3.42
N ARG A 55 -2.22 1.94 2.89
CA ARG A 55 -3.61 2.37 3.19
C ARG A 55 -4.00 2.10 4.65
N LEU A 56 -3.57 0.97 5.21
CA LEU A 56 -3.80 0.68 6.63
C LEU A 56 -3.11 1.70 7.53
N ALA A 57 -1.86 2.08 7.22
CA ALA A 57 -1.18 3.14 7.97
C ALA A 57 -1.96 4.47 7.93
N GLU A 58 -2.46 4.88 6.77
CA GLU A 58 -3.29 6.09 6.65
C GLU A 58 -4.60 5.99 7.44
N LEU A 59 -5.28 4.84 7.41
CA LEU A 59 -6.52 4.60 8.15
C LEU A 59 -6.29 4.59 9.66
N TYR A 60 -5.23 3.92 10.14
CA TYR A 60 -4.89 3.89 11.57
C TYR A 60 -4.49 5.28 12.08
N SER A 61 -3.78 6.06 11.26
CA SER A 61 -3.47 7.46 11.56
C SER A 61 -4.74 8.30 11.75
N GLN A 62 -5.76 8.11 10.92
CA GLN A 62 -7.06 8.80 11.06
C GLN A 62 -7.84 8.37 12.32
N LEU A 63 -7.56 7.18 12.85
CA LEU A 63 -8.16 6.66 14.08
C LEU A 63 -7.33 6.97 15.34
N ASN A 64 -6.18 7.64 15.19
CA ASN A 64 -5.18 7.82 16.25
C ASN A 64 -4.70 6.50 16.89
N ASP A 65 -4.66 5.42 16.11
CA ASP A 65 -4.11 4.13 16.53
C ASP A 65 -2.63 4.05 16.12
N GLU A 66 -1.76 4.68 16.92
CA GLU A 66 -0.33 4.84 16.62
C GLU A 66 0.42 3.50 16.54
N ASP A 67 0.05 2.51 17.37
CA ASP A 67 0.67 1.19 17.38
C ASP A 67 0.40 0.44 16.06
N SER A 68 -0.87 0.39 15.64
CA SER A 68 -1.26 -0.27 14.40
C SER A 68 -0.72 0.47 13.17
N GLU A 69 -0.69 1.81 13.24
CA GLU A 69 -0.08 2.66 12.22
C GLU A 69 1.41 2.32 12.04
N GLU A 70 2.18 2.27 13.13
CA GLU A 70 3.61 2.00 13.07
C GLU A 70 3.90 0.61 12.48
N VAL A 71 3.16 -0.41 12.91
CA VAL A 71 3.28 -1.78 12.37
C VAL A 71 3.03 -1.78 10.87
N ALA A 72 1.98 -1.10 10.41
CA ALA A 72 1.66 -1.00 8.98
C ALA A 72 2.74 -0.23 8.20
N ARG A 73 3.28 0.88 8.73
CA ARG A 73 4.37 1.64 8.10
C ARG A 73 5.67 0.84 8.01
N ARG A 74 6.01 0.07 9.05
CA ARG A 74 7.19 -0.80 9.07
C ARG A 74 7.07 -1.89 8.00
N ALA A 75 5.92 -2.56 7.93
CA ALA A 75 5.67 -3.59 6.91
C ALA A 75 5.74 -3.03 5.47
N ALA A 76 5.14 -1.85 5.21
CA ALA A 76 5.26 -1.17 3.93
C ALA A 76 6.72 -0.83 3.59
N SER A 77 7.51 -0.37 4.58
CA SER A 77 8.92 -0.02 4.37
C SER A 77 9.78 -1.25 4.09
N GLN A 78 9.54 -2.37 4.77
CA GLN A 78 10.22 -3.65 4.49
C GLN A 78 9.93 -4.15 3.07
N LEU A 79 8.66 -4.11 2.64
CA LEU A 79 8.28 -4.50 1.28
C LEU A 79 8.91 -3.58 0.22
N THR A 80 9.03 -2.28 0.51
CA THR A 80 9.72 -1.32 -0.37
C THR A 80 11.20 -1.68 -0.53
N GLN A 81 11.87 -2.07 0.57
CA GLN A 81 13.26 -2.51 0.55
C GLN A 81 13.44 -3.83 -0.19
N GLU A 82 12.58 -4.81 0.10
CA GLU A 82 12.63 -6.13 -0.52
C GLU A 82 12.42 -6.09 -2.04
N MET A 83 11.62 -5.14 -2.53
CA MET A 83 11.36 -4.93 -3.96
C MET A 83 12.27 -3.87 -4.60
N GLU A 84 13.22 -3.30 -3.85
CA GLU A 84 14.16 -2.28 -4.33
C GLU A 84 13.46 -1.09 -5.04
N LEU A 85 12.32 -0.65 -4.49
CA LEU A 85 11.50 0.41 -5.09
C LEU A 85 12.06 1.82 -4.82
N PHE A 86 13.32 2.04 -5.19
CA PHE A 86 14.01 3.32 -5.05
C PHE A 86 14.50 3.83 -6.39
N CYS A 87 14.18 5.09 -6.68
CA CYS A 87 14.70 5.77 -7.84
C CYS A 87 16.22 5.90 -7.69
N ASN A 88 16.96 5.43 -8.70
CA ASN A 88 18.42 5.41 -8.66
C ASN A 88 19.06 6.81 -8.79
N PHE A 89 18.27 7.85 -9.07
CA PHE A 89 18.75 9.23 -9.21
C PHE A 89 18.40 10.08 -7.98
N CYS A 90 17.15 10.10 -7.54
CA CYS A 90 16.71 10.94 -6.41
C CYS A 90 16.67 10.19 -5.06
N GLY A 91 16.81 8.87 -5.05
CA GLY A 91 16.72 8.03 -3.85
C GLY A 91 15.32 7.94 -3.24
N GLN A 92 14.32 8.56 -3.86
CA GLN A 92 12.93 8.50 -3.38
C GLN A 92 12.28 7.18 -3.76
N ARG A 93 11.28 6.79 -2.96
CA ARG A 93 10.49 5.57 -3.19
C ARG A 93 9.55 5.77 -4.39
N TYR A 94 9.29 4.71 -5.15
CA TYR A 94 8.27 4.71 -6.20
C TYR A 94 7.26 3.56 -6.04
N GLY A 95 6.19 3.56 -6.82
CA GLY A 95 5.20 2.46 -6.88
C GLY A 95 4.06 2.56 -5.86
N LEU A 96 4.05 3.61 -5.03
CA LEU A 96 2.90 3.94 -4.19
C LEU A 96 1.86 4.78 -4.94
N LYS A 97 2.34 5.66 -5.81
CA LYS A 97 1.54 6.52 -6.68
C LYS A 97 1.78 6.14 -8.13
N ASP A 98 0.89 6.61 -8.98
CA ASP A 98 1.13 6.55 -10.42
C ASP A 98 2.13 7.66 -10.75
N GLU A 99 3.37 7.27 -10.99
CA GLU A 99 4.50 8.14 -11.26
C GLU A 99 5.12 7.68 -12.56
N SER A 100 5.48 8.63 -13.43
CA SER A 100 6.19 8.31 -14.66
C SER A 100 7.59 7.79 -14.31
N LEU A 101 7.91 6.57 -14.75
CA LEU A 101 9.18 5.91 -14.49
C LEU A 101 9.88 5.54 -15.80
N GLN A 102 11.18 5.79 -15.86
CA GLN A 102 12.05 5.37 -16.96
C GLN A 102 12.98 4.25 -16.50
N ALA A 103 12.95 3.12 -17.22
CA ALA A 103 13.92 2.06 -17.09
C ALA A 103 15.03 2.24 -18.14
N LEU A 104 16.27 2.38 -17.70
CA LEU A 104 17.42 2.40 -18.60
C LEU A 104 17.79 0.99 -19.07
N ARG A 105 18.57 0.89 -20.16
CA ARG A 105 19.09 -0.39 -20.66
C ARG A 105 19.97 -1.14 -19.65
N CYS A 106 20.50 -0.44 -18.65
CA CYS A 106 21.25 -1.03 -17.53
C CYS A 106 20.35 -1.52 -16.38
N SER A 107 19.02 -1.62 -16.59
CA SER A 107 18.02 -2.07 -15.62
C SER A 107 17.79 -1.14 -14.41
N HIS A 108 18.41 0.03 -14.38
CA HIS A 108 18.09 1.04 -13.37
C HIS A 108 16.77 1.75 -13.69
N VAL A 109 15.93 1.88 -12.67
CA VAL A 109 14.65 2.60 -12.71
C VAL A 109 14.81 3.98 -12.09
N PHE A 110 14.21 4.98 -12.76
CA PHE A 110 14.24 6.39 -12.37
C PHE A 110 12.85 7.01 -12.51
N HIS A 111 12.58 8.08 -11.76
CA HIS A 111 11.47 8.98 -12.07
C HIS A 111 11.76 9.74 -13.37
N GLU A 112 10.80 9.74 -14.28
CA GLU A 112 10.80 10.57 -15.48
C GLU A 112 10.65 12.03 -15.05
N ARG A 113 11.40 12.93 -15.67
CA ARG A 113 11.37 14.37 -15.37
C ARG A 113 10.11 15.04 -15.91
#